data_AF-A0A1C1CZ93-F1
#
_entry.id   AF-A0A1C1CZ93-F1
#
_cell.length_a   1.000
_cell.length_b   1.000
_cell.length_c   1.000
_cell.angle_alpha   90.00
_cell.angle_beta   90.00
_cell.angle_gamma   90.00
#
_symmetry.space_group_name_H-M   'P 1'
#
loop_
_entity.id
_entity.type
_entity.pdbx_description
1 polymer ?
#
loop_
_entity_poly.entity_id
_entity_poly.type
_entity_poly.pdbx_seq_one_letter_code
_entity_poly.pdbx_strand_id
1 'polypeptide(L)'
;MSTASANGVASAGPTLTNYVAYIPEGSKQPRIGHLDLETHAITPLSYVSGTPVRSLYEVIEAGDDAFIQGGEPFPRSKAQLLPPIYGRDILAVGKNYAAHAKEFNASGYDSSDKVDMPTHPVIFTKRWTSAVADGDEIFPHPGFTESLDYEGEIGVIVGKPGFKISQADALDHVWGFTIINDVTARERQRDHKQFYIGKS
;
A
#
# COMPACT_ATOMS: atom_id res chain seq x y z
N MET A 1 22.45 18.92 51.56
CA MET A 1 22.62 17.80 50.62
C MET A 1 21.36 17.74 49.77
N SER A 2 21.41 18.28 48.56
CA SER A 2 20.29 18.26 47.61
C SER A 2 20.51 17.10 46.66
N THR A 3 19.64 16.09 46.71
CA THR A 3 19.68 14.94 45.81
C THR A 3 19.01 15.32 44.50
N ALA A 4 19.81 15.41 43.44
CA ALA A 4 19.31 15.52 42.07
C ALA A 4 18.58 14.22 41.70
N SER A 5 17.30 14.35 41.33
CA SER A 5 16.49 13.30 40.75
C SER A 5 17.01 13.01 39.34
N ALA A 6 17.53 11.80 39.13
CA ALA A 6 17.84 11.30 37.81
C ALA A 6 16.53 10.98 37.07
N ASN A 7 16.14 11.84 36.15
CA ASN A 7 15.11 11.52 35.16
C ASN A 7 15.65 10.43 34.24
N GLY A 8 15.23 9.19 34.49
CA GLY A 8 15.43 8.08 33.58
C GLY A 8 14.73 8.38 32.26
N VAL A 9 15.52 8.55 31.21
CA VAL A 9 15.02 8.50 29.83
C VAL A 9 14.59 7.06 29.60
N ALA A 10 13.28 6.83 29.53
CA ALA A 10 12.74 5.57 29.05
C ALA A 10 13.37 5.30 27.68
N SER A 11 14.03 4.16 27.51
CA SER A 11 14.56 3.76 26.20
C SER A 11 13.41 3.83 25.20
N ALA A 12 13.52 4.69 24.19
CA ALA A 12 12.56 4.73 23.10
C ALA A 12 12.50 3.32 22.53
N GLY A 13 11.33 2.69 22.64
CA GLY A 13 11.11 1.36 22.08
C GLY A 13 11.40 1.36 20.57
N PRO A 14 11.53 0.18 19.95
CA PRO A 14 11.75 0.08 18.51
C PRO A 14 10.70 0.90 17.76
N THR A 15 11.16 1.76 16.85
CA THR A 15 10.26 2.61 16.05
C THR A 15 9.41 1.73 15.14
N LEU A 16 8.10 1.76 15.31
CA LEU A 16 7.17 0.92 14.56
C LEU A 16 6.87 1.56 13.20
N THR A 17 7.76 1.41 12.23
CA THR A 17 7.67 2.11 10.93
C THR A 17 7.08 1.26 9.80
N ASN A 18 7.31 -0.05 9.83
CA ASN A 18 6.89 -0.98 8.78
C ASN A 18 5.56 -1.63 9.17
N TYR A 19 4.44 -1.04 8.77
CA TYR A 19 3.13 -1.56 9.14
C TYR A 19 2.68 -2.70 8.22
N VAL A 20 2.08 -3.74 8.81
CA VAL A 20 1.48 -4.87 8.10
C VAL A 20 0.06 -5.11 8.57
N ALA A 21 -0.85 -5.29 7.61
CA ALA A 21 -2.21 -5.75 7.86
C ALA A 21 -2.26 -7.27 7.76
N TYR A 22 -2.91 -7.93 8.71
CA TYR A 22 -2.95 -9.39 8.76
C TYR A 22 -4.16 -9.94 9.53
N ILE A 23 -4.47 -11.22 9.32
CA ILE A 23 -5.35 -12.01 10.17
C ILE A 23 -4.48 -13.03 10.90
N PRO A 24 -4.36 -12.95 12.25
CA PRO A 24 -3.60 -13.94 13.00
C PRO A 24 -4.23 -15.33 12.92
N GLU A 25 -3.41 -16.37 12.99
CA GLU A 25 -3.87 -17.76 13.06
C GLU A 25 -4.91 -17.95 14.18
N GLY A 26 -6.03 -18.63 13.85
CA GLY A 26 -7.14 -18.84 14.79
C GLY A 26 -8.09 -17.65 14.97
N SER A 27 -7.79 -16.48 14.38
CA SER A 27 -8.68 -15.32 14.35
C SER A 27 -9.41 -15.21 13.00
N LYS A 28 -10.51 -14.44 12.98
CA LYS A 28 -11.17 -13.96 11.75
C LYS A 28 -11.11 -12.45 11.59
N GLN A 29 -10.50 -11.77 12.57
CA GLN A 29 -10.52 -10.32 12.66
C GLN A 29 -9.17 -9.77 12.19
N PRO A 30 -9.16 -8.76 11.30
CA PRO A 30 -7.93 -8.13 10.85
C PRO A 30 -7.25 -7.38 12.00
N ARG A 31 -5.94 -7.29 11.89
CA ARG A 31 -5.03 -6.61 12.82
C ARG A 31 -3.99 -5.82 12.06
N ILE A 32 -3.41 -4.85 12.76
CA ILE A 32 -2.19 -4.18 12.34
C ILE A 32 -1.04 -4.59 13.27
N GLY A 33 0.14 -4.68 12.70
CA GLY A 33 1.38 -4.97 13.41
C GLY A 33 2.55 -4.27 12.75
N HIS A 34 3.71 -4.36 13.39
CA HIS A 34 4.98 -3.99 12.79
C HIS A 34 5.64 -5.25 12.21
N LEU A 35 6.04 -5.19 10.94
CA LEU A 35 6.82 -6.22 10.28
C LEU A 35 8.31 -5.86 10.36
N ASP A 36 9.06 -6.65 11.10
CA ASP A 36 10.52 -6.63 11.03
C ASP A 36 10.95 -7.21 9.67
N LEU A 37 11.66 -6.42 8.87
CA LEU A 37 12.06 -6.80 7.51
C LEU A 37 13.25 -7.76 7.48
N GLU A 38 14.03 -7.85 8.56
CA GLU A 38 15.18 -8.76 8.66
C GLU A 38 14.72 -10.13 9.16
N THR A 39 13.89 -10.15 10.21
CA THR A 39 13.46 -11.40 10.85
C THR A 39 12.14 -11.94 10.30
N HIS A 40 11.39 -11.11 9.55
CA HIS A 40 10.02 -11.39 9.12
C HIS A 40 9.07 -11.70 10.28
N ALA A 41 9.38 -11.22 11.49
CA ALA A 41 8.48 -11.31 12.63
C ALA A 41 7.44 -10.18 12.57
N ILE A 42 6.21 -10.50 12.97
CA ILE A 42 5.13 -9.54 13.15
C ILE A 42 4.98 -9.28 14.64
N THR A 43 5.15 -8.02 15.03
CA THR A 43 4.85 -7.54 16.37
C THR A 43 3.44 -6.94 16.38
N PRO A 44 2.47 -7.51 17.12
CA PRO A 44 1.12 -6.96 17.20
C PRO A 44 1.11 -5.49 17.64
N LEU A 45 0.26 -4.68 17.02
CA LEU A 45 0.01 -3.30 17.44
C LEU A 45 -1.27 -3.22 18.27
N SER A 46 -1.24 -2.44 19.33
CA SER A 46 -2.43 -2.09 20.12
C SER A 46 -2.41 -0.62 20.47
N TYR A 47 -3.59 -0.03 20.64
CA TYR A 47 -3.70 1.26 21.30
C TYR A 47 -3.11 1.18 22.70
N VAL A 48 -2.71 2.32 23.28
CA VAL A 48 -2.27 2.42 24.69
C VAL A 48 -3.30 1.82 25.66
N SER A 49 -4.59 1.81 25.29
CA SER A 49 -5.67 1.16 26.05
C SER A 49 -5.61 -0.38 26.06
N GLY A 50 -4.71 -0.99 25.29
CA GLY A 50 -4.65 -2.44 25.04
C GLY A 50 -5.62 -2.94 23.95
N THR A 51 -6.37 -2.04 23.30
CA THR A 51 -7.28 -2.43 22.22
C THR A 51 -6.48 -2.76 20.95
N PRO A 52 -6.64 -3.94 20.34
CA PRO A 52 -5.94 -4.27 19.10
C PRO A 52 -6.32 -3.34 17.95
N VAL A 53 -5.32 -2.86 17.21
CA VAL A 53 -5.54 -2.03 16.01
C VAL A 53 -6.01 -2.92 14.87
N ARG A 54 -7.02 -2.48 14.11
CA ARG A 54 -7.71 -3.33 13.12
C ARG A 54 -7.49 -2.93 11.67
N SER A 55 -7.13 -1.68 11.41
CA SER A 55 -6.89 -1.18 10.06
C SER A 55 -5.82 -0.11 10.04
N LEU A 56 -5.15 0.08 8.91
CA LEU A 56 -4.14 1.13 8.80
C LEU A 56 -4.73 2.54 8.87
N TYR A 57 -6.02 2.71 8.54
CA TYR A 57 -6.74 3.97 8.76
C TYR A 57 -6.70 4.40 10.22
N GLU A 58 -6.85 3.46 11.16
CA GLU A 58 -6.77 3.75 12.60
C GLU A 58 -5.40 4.32 12.98
N VAL A 59 -4.32 3.81 12.36
CA VAL A 59 -2.94 4.29 12.58
C VAL A 59 -2.74 5.69 12.03
N ILE A 60 -3.15 5.90 10.78
CA ILE A 60 -3.04 7.17 10.07
C ILE A 60 -3.78 8.29 10.82
N GLU A 61 -4.97 7.99 11.35
CA GLU A 61 -5.82 8.98 12.02
C GLU A 61 -5.36 9.31 13.45
N ALA A 62 -4.89 8.32 14.21
CA ALA A 62 -4.53 8.52 15.61
C ALA A 62 -3.11 9.07 15.81
N GLY A 63 -2.21 8.80 14.86
CA GLY A 63 -0.78 9.13 14.97
C GLY A 63 0.00 8.12 15.82
N ASP A 64 1.32 8.08 15.62
CA ASP A 64 2.19 7.01 16.14
C ASP A 64 2.19 6.90 17.67
N ASP A 65 2.05 8.01 18.39
CA ASP A 65 2.05 8.06 19.86
C ASP A 65 0.82 7.36 20.50
N ALA A 66 -0.20 7.02 19.71
CA ALA A 66 -1.39 6.34 20.19
C ALA A 66 -1.20 4.83 20.40
N PHE A 67 -0.05 4.28 20.01
CA PHE A 67 0.16 2.83 19.90
C PHE A 67 1.34 2.30 20.71
N ILE A 68 1.20 1.05 21.11
CA ILE A 68 2.18 0.25 21.84
C ILE A 68 2.28 -1.14 21.23
N GLN A 69 3.33 -1.88 21.59
CA GLN A 69 3.42 -3.31 21.33
C GLN A 69 2.28 -4.03 22.06
N GLY A 70 1.40 -4.67 21.29
CA GLY A 70 0.19 -5.34 21.77
C GLY A 70 0.37 -6.82 22.12
N GLY A 71 1.57 -7.38 21.95
CA GLY A 71 1.88 -8.77 22.24
C GLY A 71 3.30 -9.14 21.80
N GLU A 72 3.68 -10.39 22.01
CA GLU A 72 4.99 -10.90 21.59
C GLU A 72 5.09 -11.00 20.07
N PRO A 73 6.28 -10.72 19.48
CA PRO A 73 6.52 -10.95 18.07
C PRO A 73 6.33 -12.43 17.72
N PHE A 74 5.77 -12.70 16.55
CA PHE A 74 5.59 -14.06 16.04
C PHE A 74 5.95 -14.15 14.55
N PRO A 75 6.31 -15.34 14.02
CA PRO A 75 6.70 -15.47 12.62
C PRO A 75 5.56 -15.11 11.66
N ARG A 76 5.84 -14.42 10.53
CA ARG A 76 4.81 -14.07 9.54
C ARG A 76 3.96 -15.25 9.07
N SER A 77 4.52 -16.47 9.07
CA SER A 77 3.84 -17.70 8.64
C SER A 77 2.66 -18.09 9.51
N LYS A 78 2.50 -17.50 10.71
CA LYS A 78 1.33 -17.66 11.57
C LYS A 78 0.27 -16.57 11.36
N ALA A 79 0.31 -15.91 10.22
CA ALA A 79 -0.70 -14.93 9.83
C ALA A 79 -0.97 -15.01 8.33
N GLN A 80 -2.22 -14.76 7.97
CA GLN A 80 -2.58 -14.43 6.61
C GLN A 80 -2.36 -12.92 6.43
N LEU A 81 -1.49 -12.52 5.50
CA LEU A 81 -1.30 -11.11 5.19
C LEU A 81 -2.52 -10.55 4.44
N LEU A 82 -2.72 -9.25 4.58
CA LEU A 82 -3.74 -8.50 3.86
C LEU A 82 -3.07 -7.33 3.13
N PRO A 83 -3.69 -6.79 2.07
CA PRO A 83 -3.32 -5.49 1.56
C PRO A 83 -3.32 -4.46 2.72
N PRO A 84 -2.30 -3.58 2.80
CA PRO A 84 -2.16 -2.64 3.93
C PRO A 84 -3.35 -1.68 4.03
N ILE A 85 -3.99 -1.36 2.90
CA ILE A 85 -5.18 -0.53 2.80
C ILE A 85 -6.21 -1.25 1.94
N TYR A 86 -7.47 -1.28 2.40
CA TYR A 86 -8.58 -1.91 1.70
C TYR A 86 -9.87 -1.10 1.86
N GLY A 87 -10.82 -1.26 0.95
CA GLY A 87 -12.14 -0.61 1.00
C GLY A 87 -12.27 0.69 0.17
N ARG A 88 -11.17 1.20 -0.39
CA ARG A 88 -11.16 2.33 -1.34
C ARG A 88 -10.35 2.00 -2.57
N ASP A 89 -10.85 2.40 -3.74
CA ASP A 89 -10.16 2.18 -5.01
C ASP A 89 -8.82 2.91 -5.03
N ILE A 90 -7.86 2.31 -5.72
CA ILE A 90 -6.49 2.80 -5.82
C ILE A 90 -6.42 3.75 -6.99
N LEU A 91 -5.99 4.98 -6.76
CA LEU A 91 -5.68 5.93 -7.83
C LEU A 91 -4.33 5.56 -8.44
N ALA A 92 -4.26 5.45 -9.77
CA ALA A 92 -3.07 5.05 -10.49
C ALA A 92 -2.74 6.03 -11.61
N VAL A 93 -1.46 6.09 -11.98
CA VAL A 93 -0.92 7.02 -12.97
C VAL A 93 -0.28 6.25 -14.11
N GLY A 94 -0.81 6.40 -15.32
CA GLY A 94 -0.28 5.79 -16.54
C GLY A 94 0.79 6.64 -17.21
N LYS A 95 1.70 5.99 -17.95
CA LYS A 95 2.74 6.63 -18.79
C LYS A 95 3.65 7.63 -18.03
N ASN A 96 3.93 7.36 -16.75
CA ASN A 96 4.71 8.27 -15.89
C ASN A 96 6.24 8.05 -15.95
N TYR A 97 6.69 7.02 -16.67
CA TYR A 97 8.09 6.76 -16.96
C TYR A 97 8.32 6.84 -18.47
N ALA A 98 9.18 7.77 -18.90
CA ALA A 98 9.36 8.08 -20.32
C ALA A 98 9.79 6.87 -21.17
N ALA A 99 10.58 5.96 -20.61
CA ALA A 99 10.98 4.72 -21.29
C ALA A 99 9.77 3.77 -21.48
N HIS A 100 9.01 3.56 -20.41
CA HIS A 100 7.82 2.70 -20.44
C HIS A 100 6.73 3.26 -21.37
N ALA A 101 6.53 4.58 -21.38
CA ALA A 101 5.55 5.21 -22.26
C ALA A 101 5.87 4.99 -23.75
N LYS A 102 7.15 5.03 -24.14
CA LYS A 102 7.60 4.71 -25.50
C LYS A 102 7.36 3.24 -25.86
N GLU A 103 7.67 2.32 -24.94
CA GLU A 103 7.42 0.90 -25.14
C GLU A 103 5.93 0.59 -25.31
N PHE A 104 5.09 1.13 -24.41
CA PHE A 104 3.65 0.95 -24.48
C PHE A 104 3.06 1.47 -25.79
N ASN A 105 3.50 2.64 -26.26
CA ASN A 105 3.08 3.20 -27.55
C ASN A 105 3.51 2.32 -28.75
N ALA A 106 4.68 1.67 -28.65
CA ALA A 106 5.18 0.76 -29.67
C ALA A 106 4.52 -0.63 -29.64
N SER A 107 3.92 -1.02 -28.52
CA SER A 107 3.35 -2.37 -28.30
C SER A 107 2.09 -2.68 -29.11
N GLY A 108 1.35 -1.65 -29.55
CA GLY A 108 0.03 -1.80 -30.17
C GLY A 108 -1.13 -1.99 -29.19
N TYR A 109 -0.86 -2.00 -27.88
CA TYR A 109 -1.91 -1.97 -26.84
C TYR A 109 -2.34 -0.54 -26.47
N ASP A 110 -1.63 0.48 -26.95
CA ASP A 110 -2.04 1.86 -26.74
C ASP A 110 -3.27 2.22 -27.57
N SER A 111 -4.40 2.33 -26.88
CA SER A 111 -5.67 2.82 -27.41
C SER A 111 -5.86 4.34 -27.21
N SER A 112 -4.88 5.05 -26.64
CA SER A 112 -4.89 6.51 -26.47
C SER A 112 -4.10 7.24 -27.57
N ASP A 113 -4.16 8.57 -27.58
CA ASP A 113 -3.38 9.38 -28.53
C ASP A 113 -1.89 8.98 -28.43
N LYS A 114 -1.25 8.74 -29.59
CA LYS A 114 0.14 8.27 -29.75
C LYS A 114 1.20 9.30 -29.32
N VAL A 115 0.97 9.96 -28.20
CA VAL A 115 1.87 10.91 -27.59
C VAL A 115 2.66 10.15 -26.53
N ASP A 116 3.98 10.11 -26.68
CA ASP A 116 4.90 9.42 -25.74
C ASP A 116 4.86 10.04 -24.34
N MET A 117 4.60 11.34 -24.23
CA MET A 117 4.50 12.03 -22.96
C MET A 117 3.23 12.88 -22.93
N PRO A 118 2.19 12.46 -22.19
CA PRO A 118 0.97 13.24 -22.08
C PRO A 118 1.27 14.56 -21.36
N THR A 119 0.58 15.64 -21.73
CA THR A 119 0.77 16.97 -21.12
C THR A 119 0.24 17.05 -19.68
N HIS A 120 -0.61 16.11 -19.31
CA HIS A 120 -1.16 15.92 -17.97
C HIS A 120 -1.06 14.43 -17.62
N PRO A 121 -0.90 14.06 -16.33
CA PRO A 121 -0.89 12.67 -15.93
C PRO A 121 -2.16 11.93 -16.36
N VAL A 122 -2.01 10.72 -16.89
CA VAL A 122 -3.15 9.84 -17.20
C VAL A 122 -3.60 9.18 -15.90
N ILE A 123 -4.74 9.58 -15.37
CA ILE A 123 -5.26 9.09 -14.11
C ILE A 123 -6.37 8.06 -14.36
N PHE A 124 -6.27 6.91 -13.69
CA PHE A 124 -7.30 5.87 -13.67
C PHE A 124 -7.41 5.26 -12.27
N THR A 125 -8.30 4.29 -12.09
CA THR A 125 -8.46 3.59 -10.82
C THR A 125 -8.41 2.07 -11.00
N LYS A 126 -7.91 1.38 -9.97
CA LYS A 126 -8.07 -0.06 -9.78
C LYS A 126 -9.04 -0.32 -8.64
N ARG A 127 -9.94 -1.29 -8.79
CA ARG A 127 -10.89 -1.64 -7.73
C ARG A 127 -10.15 -2.18 -6.52
N TRP A 128 -10.52 -1.75 -5.31
CA TRP A 128 -9.85 -2.23 -4.09
C TRP A 128 -9.89 -3.76 -3.92
N THR A 129 -10.90 -4.41 -4.48
CA THR A 129 -11.07 -5.87 -4.45
C THR A 129 -10.07 -6.61 -5.36
N SER A 130 -9.35 -5.91 -6.24
CA SER A 130 -8.28 -6.49 -7.06
C SER A 130 -6.94 -6.55 -6.32
N ALA A 131 -6.83 -5.92 -5.14
CA ALA A 131 -5.61 -5.94 -4.35
C ALA A 131 -5.48 -7.27 -3.59
N VAL A 132 -4.32 -7.90 -3.71
CA VAL A 132 -3.93 -9.10 -2.97
C VAL A 132 -2.66 -8.82 -2.16
N ALA A 133 -2.40 -9.60 -1.10
CA ALA A 133 -1.28 -9.37 -0.21
C ALA A 133 0.04 -9.91 -0.78
N ASP A 134 1.15 -9.55 -0.14
CA ASP A 134 2.44 -10.18 -0.42
C ASP A 134 2.36 -11.70 -0.22
N GLY A 135 2.79 -12.45 -1.23
CA GLY A 135 2.76 -13.92 -1.25
C GLY A 135 1.45 -14.53 -1.73
N ASP A 136 0.39 -13.74 -1.95
CA ASP A 136 -0.83 -14.25 -2.56
C ASP A 136 -0.64 -14.51 -4.07
N GLU A 137 -1.34 -15.52 -4.58
CA GLU A 137 -1.34 -15.83 -6.02
C GLU A 137 -2.14 -14.78 -6.81
N ILE A 138 -1.57 -14.32 -7.92
CA ILE A 138 -2.30 -13.52 -8.91
C ILE A 138 -3.13 -14.48 -9.76
N PHE A 139 -4.45 -14.40 -9.65
CA PHE A 139 -5.35 -15.23 -10.43
C PHE A 139 -5.56 -14.63 -11.83
N PRO A 140 -5.12 -15.28 -12.93
CA PRO A 140 -5.21 -14.71 -14.28
C PRO A 140 -6.63 -14.73 -14.86
N HIS A 141 -7.59 -15.34 -14.17
CA HIS A 141 -8.95 -15.63 -14.64
C HIS A 141 -8.95 -16.36 -15.99
N PRO A 142 -8.94 -17.71 -16.02
CA PRO A 142 -8.91 -18.48 -17.27
C PRO A 142 -9.97 -18.02 -18.28
N GLY A 143 -9.54 -17.72 -19.51
CA GLY A 143 -10.39 -17.19 -20.58
C GLY A 143 -10.64 -15.67 -20.54
N PHE A 144 -10.15 -14.96 -19.52
CA PHE A 144 -10.27 -13.50 -19.44
C PHE A 144 -9.15 -12.79 -20.20
N THR A 145 -7.90 -13.23 -20.09
CA THR A 145 -6.75 -12.60 -20.74
C THR A 145 -5.69 -13.62 -21.16
N GLU A 146 -5.07 -13.41 -22.32
CA GLU A 146 -3.86 -14.13 -22.77
C GLU A 146 -2.61 -13.22 -22.71
N SER A 147 -2.80 -11.95 -22.36
CA SER A 147 -1.79 -10.90 -22.32
C SER A 147 -1.65 -10.30 -20.92
N LEU A 148 -1.56 -11.17 -19.92
CA LEU A 148 -1.29 -10.77 -18.53
C LEU A 148 0.13 -10.21 -18.41
N ASP A 149 0.26 -9.05 -17.75
CA ASP A 149 1.52 -8.34 -17.60
C ASP A 149 1.67 -7.75 -16.20
N TYR A 150 2.92 -7.55 -15.77
CA TYR A 150 3.29 -7.00 -14.46
C TYR A 150 3.88 -5.59 -14.60
N GLU A 151 3.66 -4.75 -13.60
CA GLU A 151 4.20 -3.37 -13.55
C GLU A 151 4.58 -3.07 -12.10
N GLY A 152 5.89 -3.03 -11.80
CA GLY A 152 6.38 -2.70 -10.46
C GLY A 152 6.34 -1.20 -10.21
N GLU A 153 5.56 -0.77 -9.21
CA GLU A 153 5.25 0.63 -8.94
C GLU A 153 5.45 0.99 -7.46
N ILE A 154 5.70 2.28 -7.20
CA ILE A 154 5.63 2.82 -5.84
C ILE A 154 4.20 3.23 -5.51
N GLY A 155 3.65 2.67 -4.42
CA GLY A 155 2.40 3.11 -3.84
C GLY A 155 2.62 4.26 -2.86
N VAL A 156 1.82 5.31 -2.95
CA VAL A 156 1.84 6.46 -2.03
C VAL A 156 0.58 6.41 -1.15
N ILE A 157 0.76 6.39 0.16
CA ILE A 157 -0.34 6.43 1.12
C ILE A 157 -0.53 7.88 1.56
N VAL A 158 -1.66 8.47 1.19
CA VAL A 158 -2.03 9.83 1.62
C VAL A 158 -2.70 9.77 2.98
N GLY A 159 -2.13 10.45 3.98
CA GLY A 159 -2.68 10.48 5.34
C GLY A 159 -3.48 11.73 5.67
N LYS A 160 -3.24 12.84 4.95
CA LYS A 160 -3.88 14.12 5.23
C LYS A 160 -4.77 14.55 4.07
N PRO A 161 -6.07 14.80 4.29
CA PRO A 161 -6.95 15.32 3.24
C PRO A 161 -6.51 16.72 2.80
N GLY A 162 -6.76 17.06 1.54
CA GLY A 162 -6.47 18.39 1.02
C GLY A 162 -7.07 18.61 -0.36
N PHE A 163 -7.08 19.87 -0.79
CA PHE A 163 -7.54 20.29 -2.11
C PHE A 163 -6.67 21.43 -2.60
N LYS A 164 -6.25 21.40 -3.87
CA LYS A 164 -5.27 22.35 -4.44
C LYS A 164 -3.97 22.43 -3.62
N ILE A 165 -3.49 21.27 -3.16
CA ILE A 165 -2.20 21.16 -2.47
C ILE A 165 -1.11 21.60 -3.45
N SER A 166 -0.22 22.50 -2.99
CA SER A 166 0.89 22.95 -3.83
C SER A 166 1.91 21.81 -4.01
N GLN A 167 2.73 21.87 -5.06
CA GLN A 167 3.79 20.87 -5.25
C GLN A 167 4.78 20.86 -4.06
N ALA A 168 5.05 22.02 -3.45
CA ALA A 168 5.97 22.14 -2.33
C ALA A 168 5.41 21.48 -1.06
N ASP A 169 4.10 21.52 -0.86
CA ASP A 169 3.42 20.97 0.32
C ASP A 169 2.97 19.51 0.12
N ALA A 170 3.18 18.93 -1.07
CA ALA A 170 2.63 17.61 -1.42
C ALA A 170 3.13 16.49 -0.50
N LEU A 171 4.41 16.51 -0.12
CA LEU A 171 4.99 15.50 0.76
C LEU A 171 4.47 15.58 2.20
N ASP A 172 4.01 16.75 2.66
CA ASP A 172 3.40 16.91 3.99
C ASP A 172 2.04 16.21 4.11
N HIS A 173 1.48 15.75 2.99
CA HIS A 173 0.25 14.97 2.94
C HIS A 173 0.48 13.46 2.82
N VAL A 174 1.71 13.05 2.51
CA VAL A 174 2.09 11.64 2.39
C VAL A 174 2.37 11.08 3.79
N TRP A 175 1.67 10.01 4.14
CA TRP A 175 1.89 9.29 5.40
C TRP A 175 2.95 8.21 5.26
N GLY A 176 3.00 7.55 4.10
CA GLY A 176 3.97 6.50 3.86
C GLY A 176 3.97 5.98 2.43
N PHE A 177 4.76 4.95 2.22
CA PHE A 177 4.93 4.32 0.91
C PHE A 177 4.75 2.81 1.02
N THR A 178 4.40 2.19 -0.09
CA THR A 178 4.33 0.74 -0.25
C THR A 178 4.76 0.34 -1.65
N ILE A 179 4.80 -0.95 -1.94
CA ILE A 179 5.11 -1.50 -3.26
C ILE A 179 3.81 -2.01 -3.87
N ILE A 180 3.58 -1.72 -5.16
CA ILE A 180 2.42 -2.19 -5.91
C ILE A 180 2.91 -2.95 -7.15
N ASN A 181 2.23 -4.06 -7.46
CA ASN A 181 2.27 -4.64 -8.79
C ASN A 181 0.98 -4.26 -9.53
N ASP A 182 1.06 -3.34 -10.49
CA ASP A 182 -0.08 -2.90 -11.32
C ASP A 182 -0.37 -3.92 -12.44
N VAL A 183 -0.79 -5.11 -12.01
CA VAL A 183 -1.14 -6.23 -12.90
C VAL A 183 -2.17 -5.79 -13.92
N THR A 184 -1.90 -6.11 -15.18
CA THR A 184 -2.67 -5.63 -16.32
C THR A 184 -2.99 -6.75 -17.31
N ALA A 185 -4.25 -6.82 -17.74
CA ALA A 185 -4.67 -7.57 -18.92
C ALA A 185 -4.62 -6.64 -20.15
N ARG A 186 -3.54 -6.70 -20.93
CA ARG A 186 -3.23 -5.70 -21.97
C ARG A 186 -4.28 -5.63 -23.08
N GLU A 187 -4.78 -6.77 -23.52
CA GLU A 187 -5.88 -6.84 -24.49
C GLU A 187 -7.14 -6.14 -23.97
N ARG A 188 -7.51 -6.35 -22.69
CA ARG A 188 -8.69 -5.73 -22.08
C ARG A 188 -8.49 -4.23 -21.88
N GLN A 189 -7.28 -3.81 -21.50
CA GLN A 189 -6.93 -2.39 -21.41
C GLN A 189 -7.16 -1.69 -22.75
N ARG A 190 -6.68 -2.29 -23.85
CA ARG A 190 -6.85 -1.76 -25.22
C ARG A 190 -8.32 -1.77 -25.65
N ASP A 191 -8.99 -2.91 -25.49
CA ASP A 191 -10.34 -3.14 -26.03
C ASP A 191 -11.39 -2.26 -25.33
N HIS A 192 -11.25 -2.05 -24.02
CA HIS A 192 -12.17 -1.21 -23.26
C HIS A 192 -11.89 0.29 -23.38
N LYS A 193 -10.69 0.69 -23.85
CA LYS A 193 -10.16 2.07 -23.93
C LYS A 193 -10.01 2.79 -22.59
N GLN A 194 -10.94 2.57 -21.66
CA GLN A 194 -10.83 2.91 -20.24
C GLN A 194 -10.14 1.75 -19.51
N PHE A 195 -9.13 2.07 -18.72
CA PHE A 195 -8.22 1.04 -18.18
C PHE A 195 -8.82 0.19 -17.06
N TYR A 196 -9.96 0.60 -16.50
CA TYR A 196 -10.56 -0.02 -15.31
C TYR A 196 -10.70 -1.55 -15.43
N ILE A 197 -11.29 -2.06 -16.52
CA ILE A 197 -11.51 -3.51 -16.72
C ILE A 197 -10.19 -4.26 -16.97
N GLY A 198 -9.23 -3.65 -17.65
CA GLY A 198 -7.93 -4.27 -17.88
C GLY A 198 -7.03 -4.27 -16.64
N LYS A 199 -7.39 -3.52 -15.59
CA LYS A 199 -6.57 -3.31 -14.39
C LYS A 199 -7.33 -3.59 -13.09
N SER A 200 -8.50 -4.23 -13.09
CA SER A 200 -9.28 -4.61 -11.89
C SER A 200 -9.94 -5.97 -12.07
#